data_AF-A0A8J5V769-F1
#
_entry.id   AF-A0A8J5V769-F1
#
_cell.length_a   1.000
_cell.length_b   1.000
_cell.length_c   1.000
_cell.angle_alpha   90.00
_cell.angle_beta   90.00
_cell.angle_gamma   90.00
#
_symmetry.space_group_name_H-M   'P 1'
#
loop_
_entity.id
_entity.type
_entity.pdbx_description
1 polymer ?
#
loop_
_entity_poly.entity_id
_entity_poly.type
_entity_poly.pdbx_seq_one_letter_code
_entity_poly.pdbx_strand_id
1 'polypeptide(L)'
;KKMEPSIKVEITRHNECIFNNSINISNYHKIDNLVENLKVMQRQVNDFLTTLVEKDSGKGESQELSSEDDEEDSNDADTIDTKKCKFK
;
A
#
# COMPACT_ATOMS: atom_id res chain seq x y z
N LYS A 1 27.32 0.71 -12.70
CA LYS A 1 26.45 1.52 -11.81
C LYS A 1 25.88 0.58 -10.75
N LYS A 2 26.03 0.88 -9.46
CA LYS A 2 25.35 0.11 -8.40
C LYS A 2 23.86 0.44 -8.47
N MET A 3 23.01 -0.59 -8.45
CA MET A 3 21.56 -0.42 -8.42
C MET A 3 21.18 -0.14 -6.96
N GLU A 4 20.63 1.04 -6.70
CA GLU A 4 20.11 1.36 -5.37
C GLU A 4 18.77 0.65 -5.15
N PRO A 5 18.51 0.09 -3.97
CA PRO A 5 17.22 -0.50 -3.69
C PRO A 5 16.13 0.57 -3.66
N SER A 6 14.93 0.19 -4.09
CA SER A 6 13.77 1.07 -4.08
C SER A 6 12.51 0.30 -3.68
N ILE A 7 11.55 1.04 -3.13
CA ILE A 7 10.18 0.57 -2.93
C ILE A 7 9.38 1.11 -4.11
N LYS A 8 8.81 0.22 -4.93
CA LYS A 8 7.95 0.59 -6.05
C LYS A 8 6.53 0.07 -5.79
N VAL A 9 5.53 0.94 -5.96
CA VAL A 9 4.11 0.58 -5.94
C VAL A 9 3.46 1.04 -7.24
N GLU A 10 2.66 0.16 -7.82
CA GLU A 10 1.91 0.41 -9.04
C GLU A 10 0.47 -0.09 -8.82
N ILE A 11 -0.51 0.78 -9.07
CA ILE A 11 -1.94 0.44 -9.00
C ILE A 11 -2.51 0.61 -10.40
N THR A 12 -3.18 -0.44 -10.88
CA THR A 12 -3.80 -0.47 -12.19
C THR A 12 -5.30 -0.65 -12.08
N ARG A 13 -6.05 -0.05 -13.01
CA ARG A 13 -7.50 -0.22 -13.17
C ARG A 13 -7.78 -0.41 -14.66
N HIS A 14 -8.45 -1.50 -15.03
CA HIS A 14 -8.74 -1.84 -16.43
C HIS A 14 -7.49 -1.80 -17.35
N ASN A 15 -6.35 -2.32 -16.88
CA ASN A 15 -5.05 -2.31 -17.57
C ASN A 15 -4.41 -0.92 -17.74
N GLU A 16 -4.99 0.13 -17.16
CA GLU A 16 -4.38 1.46 -17.12
C GLU A 16 -3.70 1.67 -15.77
N CYS A 17 -2.47 2.22 -15.79
CA CYS A 17 -1.77 2.60 -14.57
C CYS A 17 -2.34 3.91 -14.04
N ILE A 18 -2.98 3.85 -12.87
CA ILE A 18 -3.63 5.00 -12.22
C ILE A 18 -2.79 5.56 -11.06
N PHE A 19 -1.80 4.81 -10.57
CA PHE A 19 -0.81 5.26 -9.60
C PHE A 19 0.51 4.53 -9.85
N ASN A 20 1.60 5.28 -9.94
CA ASN A 20 2.96 4.73 -10.04
C ASN A 20 3.88 5.60 -9.23
N ASN A 21 4.46 5.01 -8.19
CA ASN A 21 5.37 5.72 -7.31
C ASN A 21 6.54 4.82 -6.91
N SER A 22 7.71 5.44 -6.78
CA SER A 22 8.94 4.76 -6.39
C SER A 22 9.71 5.64 -5.41
N ILE A 23 10.09 5.05 -4.28
CA ILE A 23 10.97 5.69 -3.31
C ILE A 23 12.33 4.99 -3.39
N ASN A 24 13.35 5.75 -3.78
CA ASN A 24 14.73 5.28 -3.74
C ASN A 24 15.21 5.30 -2.29
N ILE A 25 15.72 4.16 -1.83
CA ILE A 25 16.22 4.03 -0.47
C ILE A 25 17.69 4.43 -0.46
N SER A 26 17.95 5.66 -0.03
CA SER A 26 19.30 6.06 0.32
C SER A 26 19.71 5.42 1.66
N ASN A 27 20.96 4.94 1.75
CA ASN A 27 21.51 4.35 2.97
C ASN A 27 20.73 3.12 3.51
N TYR A 28 20.45 2.16 2.62
CA TYR A 28 19.70 0.91 2.88
C TYR A 28 20.31 -0.04 3.93
N HIS A 29 21.49 0.27 4.46
CA HIS A 29 22.11 -0.50 5.54
C HIS A 29 21.39 -0.31 6.88
N LYS A 30 20.53 0.71 7.00
CA LYS A 30 19.74 0.98 8.20
C LYS A 30 18.31 0.52 8.00
N ILE A 31 17.87 -0.44 8.82
CA ILE A 31 16.49 -0.94 8.78
C ILE A 31 15.47 0.15 9.11
N ASP A 32 15.83 1.11 9.96
CA ASP A 32 14.96 2.24 10.31
C ASP A 32 14.61 3.09 9.08
N ASN A 33 15.60 3.34 8.20
CA ASN A 33 15.35 4.03 6.93
C ASN A 33 14.38 3.25 6.04
N LEU A 34 14.48 1.91 6.00
CA LEU A 34 13.54 1.09 5.23
C LEU A 34 12.12 1.22 5.80
N VAL A 35 11.98 1.12 7.12
CA VAL A 35 10.69 1.26 7.82
C VAL A 35 10.08 2.64 7.59
N GLU A 36 10.87 3.71 7.66
CA GLU A 36 10.40 5.06 7.36
C GLU A 36 9.91 5.19 5.91
N ASN A 37 10.68 4.69 4.94
CA ASN A 37 10.27 4.74 3.53
C ASN A 37 9.01 3.91 3.26
N LEU A 38 8.83 2.77 3.95
CA LEU A 38 7.60 1.98 3.88
C LEU A 38 6.39 2.77 4.44
N LYS A 39 6.57 3.46 5.57
CA LYS A 39 5.51 4.34 6.13
C LYS A 39 5.16 5.49 5.19
N VAL A 40 6.15 6.09 4.52
CA VAL A 40 5.91 7.14 3.53
C VAL A 40 5.10 6.59 2.34
N MET A 41 5.51 5.44 1.78
CA MET A 41 4.78 4.83 0.67
C MET A 41 3.35 4.46 1.07
N GLN A 42 3.16 3.89 2.27
CA GLN A 42 1.84 3.56 2.80
C GLN A 42 0.93 4.79 2.87
N ARG A 43 1.44 5.92 3.39
CA ARG A 43 0.67 7.17 3.44
C ARG A 43 0.26 7.63 2.04
N GLN A 44 1.20 7.62 1.08
CA GLN A 44 0.93 8.05 -0.29
C GLN A 44 -0.11 7.18 -0.99
N VAL A 45 -0.08 5.87 -0.76
CA VAL A 45 -1.10 4.94 -1.28
C VAL A 45 -2.45 5.22 -0.62
N ASN A 46 -2.50 5.40 0.70
CA ASN A 46 -3.74 5.70 1.41
C ASN A 46 -4.36 7.01 0.91
N ASP A 47 -3.56 8.09 0.80
CA ASP A 47 -4.04 9.39 0.31
C ASP A 47 -4.62 9.26 -1.12
N PHE A 48 -3.97 8.46 -1.97
CA PHE A 48 -4.47 8.17 -3.32
C PHE A 48 -5.79 7.40 -3.31
N LEU A 49 -5.89 6.32 -2.53
CA LEU A 49 -7.11 5.53 -2.43
C LEU A 49 -8.27 6.32 -1.83
N THR A 50 -8.02 7.13 -0.80
CA THR A 50 -9.01 8.06 -0.23
C THR A 50 -9.52 9.02 -1.30
N THR A 51 -8.62 9.61 -2.09
CA THR A 51 -9.01 10.50 -3.20
C THR A 51 -9.88 9.79 -4.24
N LEU A 52 -9.64 8.50 -4.51
CA LEU A 52 -10.49 7.72 -5.42
C LEU A 52 -11.89 7.50 -4.84
N VAL A 53 -11.97 7.10 -3.57
CA VAL A 53 -13.25 6.90 -2.87
C VAL A 53 -14.04 8.20 -2.80
N GLU A 54 -13.41 9.31 -2.44
CA GLU A 54 -14.07 10.62 -2.39
C GLU A 54 -14.58 11.08 -3.76
N LYS A 55 -13.84 10.80 -4.84
CA LYS A 55 -14.28 11.11 -6.21
C LYS A 55 -15.49 10.30 -6.65
N ASP A 56 -15.55 9.02 -6.27
CA ASP A 56 -16.68 8.15 -6.61
C ASP A 56 -17.90 8.44 -5.72
N SER A 57 -17.70 8.73 -4.42
CA SER A 57 -18.74 9.12 -3.47
C SER A 57 -19.33 10.51 -3.74
N GLY A 58 -18.60 11.40 -4.43
CA GLY A 58 -19.09 12.73 -4.82
C GLY A 58 -20.07 12.73 -6.01
N LYS A 59 -20.35 11.56 -6.62
CA LYS A 59 -21.08 11.47 -7.90
C LYS A 59 -22.46 10.82 -7.82
N GLY A 60 -22.99 10.49 -6.65
CA GLY A 60 -24.33 9.92 -6.55
C GLY A 60 -24.85 9.83 -5.11
N GLU A 61 -25.95 10.56 -4.88
CA GLU A 61 -27.06 10.30 -3.96
C GLU A 61 -26.79 9.79 -2.54
N SER A 62 -27.30 10.57 -1.58
CA SER A 62 -27.76 10.08 -0.28
C SER A 62 -28.51 8.77 -0.43
N GLN A 63 -27.89 7.67 -0.03
CA GLN A 63 -28.61 6.45 0.30
C GLN A 63 -28.16 6.04 1.70
N GLU A 64 -28.96 6.43 2.68
CA GLU A 64 -28.93 5.87 4.02
C GLU A 64 -29.02 4.34 3.89
N LEU A 65 -27.96 3.64 4.25
CA LEU A 65 -28.03 2.21 4.52
C LEU A 65 -27.79 2.01 6.01
N SER A 66 -28.90 2.03 6.73
CA SER A 66 -29.05 1.40 8.03
C SER A 66 -29.12 -0.10 7.82
N SER A 67 -28.14 -0.85 8.33
CA SER A 67 -28.35 -2.10 9.07
C SER A 67 -27.04 -2.48 9.77
N GLU A 68 -27.13 -2.53 11.10
CA GLU A 68 -26.36 -3.41 11.98
C GLU A 68 -26.51 -4.86 11.46
N ASP A 69 -25.43 -5.63 11.33
CA ASP A 69 -25.16 -6.73 12.27
C ASP A 69 -23.88 -7.53 11.93
N ASP A 70 -23.31 -8.03 13.03
CA ASP A 70 -22.47 -9.20 13.26
C ASP A 70 -21.07 -9.37 12.64
N GLU A 71 -20.15 -9.54 13.60
CA GLU A 71 -18.79 -10.03 13.51
C GLU A 71 -18.71 -11.41 12.84
N GLU A 72 -17.56 -11.74 12.25
CA GLU A 72 -16.85 -12.99 12.61
C GLU A 72 -15.36 -12.88 12.24
N ASP A 73 -14.57 -13.25 13.24
CA ASP A 73 -13.12 -13.38 13.28
C ASP A 73 -12.62 -14.35 12.20
N SER A 74 -11.66 -13.90 11.39
CA SER A 74 -10.79 -14.80 10.64
C SER A 74 -9.35 -14.34 10.82
N ASN A 75 -8.81 -14.64 12.00
CA ASN A 75 -7.39 -14.75 12.25
C ASN A 75 -6.79 -15.89 11.39
N ASP A 76 -6.61 -15.64 10.09
CA ASP A 76 -5.63 -16.39 9.31
C ASP A 76 -4.28 -15.68 9.44
N ALA A 77 -3.59 -16.00 10.54
CA ALA A 77 -2.21 -15.59 10.76
C ALA A 77 -1.31 -16.35 9.77
N ASP A 78 -1.27 -15.85 8.54
CA ASP A 78 -0.35 -16.30 7.50
C ASP A 78 1.07 -16.06 8.02
N THR A 79 1.68 -17.12 8.55
CA THR A 79 3.08 -17.14 8.98
C THR A 79 3.96 -16.76 7.79
N ILE A 80 4.42 -15.50 7.76
CA ILE A 80 5.34 -15.00 6.75
C ILE A 80 6.65 -15.80 6.88
N ASP A 81 6.84 -16.80 6.01
CA ASP A 81 8.11 -17.51 5.85
C ASP A 81 9.15 -16.52 5.30
N THR A 82 9.82 -15.84 6.23
CA THR A 82 10.95 -14.97 5.93
C THR A 82 12.17 -15.83 5.60
N LYS A 83 12.16 -16.50 4.44
CA LYS A 83 13.36 -17.10 3.86
C LYS A 83 14.43 -16.03 3.79
N LYS A 84 15.38 -16.05 4.72
CA LYS A 84 16.50 -15.12 4.78
C LYS A 84 17.20 -15.13 3.41
N CYS A 85 17.13 -14.01 2.69
CA CYS A 85 17.86 -13.83 1.44
C CYS A 85 19.36 -14.06 1.70
N LYS A 86 19.94 -15.07 1.02
CA LYS A 86 21.39 -15.26 0.99
C LYS A 86 21.96 -14.29 -0.05
N PHE A 87 22.77 -13.34 0.40
CA PHE A 87 23.57 -12.51 -0.51
C PHE A 87 24.62 -13.41 -1.18
N LYS A 88 24.64 -13.43 -2.53
CA LYS A 88 25.74 -13.98 -3.33
C LYS A 88 26.82 -12.91 -3.52
#